data_AF-A0A926AKK8-F1
#
_entry.id   AF-A0A926AKK8-F1
#
_cell.length_a   1.000
_cell.length_b   1.000
_cell.length_c   1.000
_cell.angle_alpha   90.00
_cell.angle_beta   90.00
_cell.angle_gamma   90.00
#
_symmetry.space_group_name_H-M   'P 1'
#
loop_
_entity.id
_entity.type
_entity.pdbx_description
1 polymer ?
#
loop_
_entity_poly.entity_id
_entity_poly.type
_entity_poly.pdbx_seq_one_letter_code
_entity_poly.pdbx_strand_id
1 'polypeptide(L)'
;MPVDADVFRRARKGNIRAAISVMSDCYPQVYRLAYGLSGRDDVGRGIVRFVMKRGLRQLTNWGDESAPMRWCQHHTLLTVRRAAKYKPDVAHDTLVRGAQTDNAYYAAFIRALRTLPFQQREAFVLTHGEQWDARNLATAMDCSTEAANNHLKEATRALAALGGDFYSTFTAQLAQTYKSLTPSEELVLTNVEYNVKRHLWPRKIWRLIQLIIMATVIAVIVLFVWKIYPKLVW
;
A
#
# COMPACT_ATOMS: atom_id res chain seq x y z
N MET A 1 9.38 -10.13 -3.45
CA MET A 1 9.74 -10.89 -4.67
C MET A 1 9.11 -10.18 -5.86
N PRO A 2 9.76 -10.14 -7.02
CA PRO A 2 9.12 -9.64 -8.23
C PRO A 2 7.89 -10.50 -8.54
N VAL A 3 6.82 -9.86 -9.00
CA VAL A 3 5.62 -10.55 -9.47
C VAL A 3 5.99 -11.34 -10.73
N ASP A 4 5.41 -12.53 -10.92
CA ASP A 4 5.56 -13.27 -12.16
C ASP A 4 5.16 -12.40 -13.38
N ALA A 5 6.01 -12.38 -14.41
CA ALA A 5 5.84 -11.49 -15.57
C ALA A 5 4.54 -11.75 -16.34
N ASP A 6 4.09 -13.01 -16.42
CA ASP A 6 2.81 -13.33 -17.06
C ASP A 6 1.62 -12.87 -16.21
N VAL A 7 1.66 -13.10 -14.90
CA VAL A 7 0.67 -12.59 -13.96
C VAL A 7 0.57 -11.06 -14.07
N PHE A 8 1.70 -10.36 -14.05
CA PHE A 8 1.75 -8.91 -14.18
C PHE A 8 1.14 -8.44 -15.52
N ARG A 9 1.55 -9.03 -16.64
CA ARG A 9 1.02 -8.72 -17.97
C ARG A 9 -0.49 -8.93 -18.07
N ARG A 10 -1.01 -10.03 -17.49
CA ARG A 10 -2.46 -10.29 -17.45
C ARG A 10 -3.20 -9.30 -16.55
N ALA A 11 -2.61 -8.92 -15.42
CA ALA A 11 -3.17 -7.91 -14.52
C ALA A 11 -3.32 -6.55 -15.24
N ARG A 12 -2.30 -6.11 -15.98
CA ARG A 12 -2.35 -4.89 -16.82
C ARG A 12 -3.47 -4.92 -17.86
N LYS A 13 -3.81 -6.10 -18.39
CA LYS A 13 -4.94 -6.28 -19.33
C LYS A 13 -6.31 -6.31 -18.63
N GLY A 14 -6.37 -6.19 -17.31
CA GLY A 14 -7.60 -6.20 -16.52
C GLY A 14 -8.09 -7.61 -16.14
N ASN A 15 -7.22 -8.61 -16.16
CA ASN A 15 -7.54 -9.91 -15.58
C ASN A 15 -7.69 -9.78 -14.06
N ILE A 16 -8.86 -10.14 -13.53
CA ILE A 16 -9.21 -9.97 -12.11
C ILE A 16 -8.33 -10.83 -11.21
N ARG A 17 -8.15 -12.13 -11.53
CA ARG A 17 -7.35 -13.04 -10.70
C ARG A 17 -5.89 -12.60 -10.65
N ALA A 18 -5.35 -12.20 -11.80
CA ALA A 18 -3.99 -11.68 -11.87
C ALA A 18 -3.84 -10.36 -11.09
N ALA A 19 -4.80 -9.44 -11.21
CA ALA A 19 -4.79 -8.20 -10.42
C ALA A 19 -4.90 -8.45 -8.92
N ILE A 20 -5.69 -9.45 -8.49
CA ILE A 20 -5.73 -9.88 -7.08
C ILE A 20 -4.33 -10.32 -6.64
N SER A 21 -3.67 -11.22 -7.38
CA SER A 21 -2.32 -11.68 -7.05
C SER A 21 -1.32 -10.52 -6.92
N VAL A 22 -1.24 -9.63 -7.91
CA VAL A 22 -0.31 -8.46 -7.85
C VAL A 22 -0.57 -7.57 -6.64
N MET A 23 -1.84 -7.28 -6.36
CA MET A 23 -2.19 -6.40 -5.24
C MET A 23 -2.02 -7.09 -3.88
N SER A 24 -2.26 -8.41 -3.81
CA SER A 24 -2.03 -9.21 -2.60
C SER A 24 -0.55 -9.23 -2.21
N ASP A 25 0.37 -9.25 -3.17
CA ASP A 25 1.81 -9.19 -2.88
C ASP A 25 2.21 -7.87 -2.23
N CYS A 26 1.56 -6.76 -2.60
CA CYS A 26 1.84 -5.43 -2.05
C CYS A 26 1.13 -5.17 -0.70
N TYR A 27 -0.03 -5.80 -0.48
CA TYR A 27 -0.94 -5.46 0.61
C TYR A 27 -0.32 -5.59 2.01
N PRO A 28 0.39 -6.68 2.37
CA PRO A 28 0.97 -6.82 3.70
C PRO A 28 1.90 -5.67 4.08
N GLN A 29 2.75 -5.21 3.14
CA GLN A 29 3.68 -4.13 3.41
C GLN A 29 2.97 -2.78 3.47
N VAL A 30 2.01 -2.51 2.58
CA VAL A 30 1.15 -1.32 2.68
C VAL A 30 0.45 -1.26 4.04
N TYR A 31 -0.03 -2.40 4.52
CA TYR A 31 -0.68 -2.52 5.84
C TYR A 31 0.29 -2.19 6.97
N ARG A 32 1.46 -2.86 7.04
CA ARG A 32 2.46 -2.59 8.08
C ARG A 32 2.92 -1.15 8.10
N LEU A 33 3.26 -0.59 6.93
CA LEU A 33 3.68 0.81 6.81
C LEU A 33 2.59 1.77 7.28
N ALA A 34 1.34 1.56 6.84
CA ALA A 34 0.23 2.42 7.19
C ALA A 34 -0.06 2.40 8.70
N TYR A 35 -0.16 1.21 9.31
CA TYR A 35 -0.48 1.06 10.72
C TYR A 35 0.70 1.41 11.62
N GLY A 36 1.90 0.94 11.29
CA GLY A 36 3.12 1.15 12.06
C GLY A 36 3.54 2.61 12.12
N LEU A 37 3.45 3.35 11.01
CA LEU A 37 3.84 4.77 10.99
C LEU A 37 2.75 5.73 11.46
N SER A 38 1.47 5.44 11.20
CA SER A 38 0.37 6.31 11.67
C SER A 38 0.10 6.16 13.16
N GLY A 39 0.35 4.98 13.73
CA GLY A 39 0.04 4.68 15.12
C GLY A 39 -1.46 4.59 15.42
N ARG A 40 -2.34 4.62 14.41
CA ARG A 40 -3.80 4.64 14.60
C ARG A 40 -4.50 3.68 13.64
N ASP A 41 -5.40 2.85 14.17
CA ASP A 41 -6.13 1.86 13.37
C ASP A 41 -7.04 2.49 12.30
N ASP A 42 -7.73 3.58 12.63
CA ASP A 42 -8.65 4.26 11.72
C ASP A 42 -7.90 4.96 10.57
N VAL A 43 -6.81 5.64 10.91
CA VAL A 43 -5.92 6.31 9.94
C VAL A 43 -5.23 5.27 9.06
N GLY A 44 -4.64 4.24 9.66
CA GLY A 44 -3.99 3.12 8.97
C GLY A 44 -4.93 2.47 7.95
N ARG A 45 -6.15 2.12 8.37
CA ARG A 45 -7.19 1.58 7.47
C ARG A 45 -7.52 2.52 6.32
N GLY A 46 -7.65 3.81 6.61
CA GLY A 46 -7.91 4.85 5.60
C GLY A 46 -6.79 4.93 4.55
N ILE A 47 -5.53 4.87 4.99
CA ILE A 47 -4.34 4.86 4.14
C ILE A 47 -4.31 3.61 3.26
N VAL A 48 -4.47 2.41 3.85
CA VAL A 48 -4.50 1.15 3.09
C VAL A 48 -5.56 1.21 2.00
N ARG A 49 -6.81 1.59 2.35
CA ARG A 49 -7.90 1.70 1.38
C ARG A 49 -7.56 2.69 0.26
N PHE A 50 -6.98 3.84 0.60
CA PHE A 50 -6.61 4.87 -0.37
C PHE A 50 -5.52 4.38 -1.33
N VAL A 51 -4.43 3.82 -0.80
CA VAL A 51 -3.28 3.33 -1.58
C VAL A 51 -3.70 2.17 -2.48
N MET A 52 -4.39 1.16 -1.95
CA MET A 52 -4.83 0.00 -2.74
C MET A 52 -5.76 0.41 -3.89
N LYS A 53 -6.73 1.32 -3.62
CA LYS A 53 -7.63 1.86 -4.65
C LYS A 53 -6.89 2.65 -5.72
N ARG A 54 -5.90 3.47 -5.33
CA ARG A 54 -5.11 4.26 -6.27
C ARG A 54 -4.14 3.38 -7.07
N GLY A 55 -3.55 2.37 -6.45
CA GLY A 55 -2.68 1.38 -7.11
C GLY A 55 -3.42 0.62 -8.20
N LEU A 56 -4.65 0.18 -7.94
CA LEU A 56 -5.50 -0.47 -8.96
C LEU A 56 -5.77 0.42 -10.18
N ARG A 57 -5.88 1.75 -9.98
CA ARG A 57 -6.03 2.69 -11.10
C ARG A 57 -4.74 2.85 -11.89
N GLN A 58 -3.60 2.75 -11.23
CA GLN A 58 -2.27 2.86 -11.83
C GLN A 58 -1.78 1.56 -12.47
N LEU A 59 -2.43 0.43 -12.18
CA LEU A 59 -2.04 -0.92 -12.63
C LEU A 59 -1.65 -0.98 -14.12
N THR A 60 -2.41 -0.33 -15.00
CA THR A 60 -2.16 -0.34 -16.46
C THR A 60 -0.89 0.41 -16.88
N ASN A 61 -0.44 1.35 -16.04
CA ASN A 61 0.62 2.33 -16.32
C ASN A 61 1.95 1.95 -15.66
N TRP A 62 2.01 0.85 -14.90
CA TRP A 62 3.26 0.34 -14.36
C TRP A 62 4.12 -0.25 -15.48
N GLY A 63 5.41 0.12 -15.48
CA GLY A 63 6.35 -0.24 -16.55
C GLY A 63 6.86 -1.68 -16.49
N ASP A 64 7.09 -2.19 -15.28
CA ASP A 64 7.74 -3.48 -15.02
C ASP A 64 7.15 -4.19 -13.79
N GLU A 65 7.56 -5.45 -13.56
CA GLU A 65 7.05 -6.36 -12.51
C GLU A 65 7.38 -5.91 -11.09
N SER A 66 8.37 -5.03 -10.94
CA SER A 66 8.81 -4.48 -9.65
C SER A 66 8.20 -3.10 -9.34
N ALA A 67 7.58 -2.47 -10.33
CA ALA A 67 6.87 -1.20 -10.17
C ALA A 67 5.69 -1.25 -9.19
N PRO A 68 4.87 -2.32 -9.07
CA PRO A 68 3.77 -2.37 -8.09
C PRO A 68 4.25 -2.13 -6.66
N MET A 69 5.30 -2.84 -6.25
CA MET A 69 5.83 -2.77 -4.89
C MET A 69 6.45 -1.39 -4.62
N ARG A 70 7.35 -0.92 -5.49
CA ARG A 70 7.95 0.43 -5.36
C ARG A 70 6.89 1.52 -5.29
N TRP A 71 5.88 1.44 -6.16
CA TRP A 71 4.78 2.40 -6.20
C TRP A 71 3.98 2.39 -4.90
N CYS A 72 3.62 1.21 -4.39
CA CYS A 72 2.85 1.05 -3.16
C CYS A 72 3.62 1.54 -1.93
N GLN A 73 4.91 1.21 -1.80
CA GLN A 73 5.78 1.70 -0.72
C GLN A 73 5.84 3.22 -0.70
N HIS A 74 6.23 3.83 -1.82
CA HIS A 74 6.38 5.28 -1.94
C HIS A 74 5.05 6.01 -1.68
N HIS A 75 3.94 5.55 -2.28
CA HIS A 75 2.65 6.20 -2.07
C HIS A 75 2.09 5.98 -0.66
N THR A 76 2.43 4.88 0.01
CA THR A 76 2.06 4.68 1.41
C THR A 76 2.76 5.70 2.28
N LEU A 77 4.07 5.88 2.14
CA LEU A 77 4.81 6.90 2.89
C LEU A 77 4.28 8.30 2.64
N LEU A 78 4.12 8.72 1.38
CA LEU A 78 3.51 10.02 1.05
C LEU A 78 2.14 10.22 1.70
N THR A 79 1.32 9.17 1.73
CA THR A 79 -0.01 9.25 2.34
C THR A 79 0.07 9.32 3.86
N VAL A 80 0.97 8.56 4.50
CA VAL A 80 1.26 8.66 5.94
C VAL A 80 1.75 10.08 6.29
N ARG A 81 2.65 10.68 5.49
CA ARG A 81 3.13 12.07 5.71
C ARG A 81 1.97 13.06 5.74
N ARG A 82 1.03 12.95 4.80
CA ARG A 82 -0.17 13.79 4.74
C ARG A 82 -1.13 13.55 5.90
N ALA A 83 -1.13 12.33 6.45
CA ALA A 83 -1.90 11.96 7.63
C ALA A 83 -1.23 12.35 8.95
N ALA A 84 -0.01 12.90 8.96
CA ALA A 84 0.75 13.20 10.18
C ALA A 84 0.05 14.15 11.16
N LYS A 85 -0.92 14.95 10.68
CA LYS A 85 -1.76 15.81 11.53
C LYS A 85 -2.63 15.01 12.51
N TYR A 86 -2.94 13.75 12.21
CA TYR A 86 -3.70 12.87 13.09
C TYR A 86 -2.75 12.14 14.05
N LYS A 87 -2.40 12.81 15.15
CA LYS A 87 -1.48 12.25 16.14
C LYS A 87 -2.11 11.02 16.82
N PRO A 88 -1.34 9.93 17.04
CA PRO A 88 -1.79 8.80 17.85
C PRO A 88 -1.85 9.19 19.33
N ASP A 89 -2.83 8.63 20.02
CA ASP A 89 -2.84 8.55 21.49
C ASP A 89 -2.09 7.28 21.88
N VAL A 90 -1.24 7.36 22.92
CA VAL A 90 -0.38 6.26 23.35
C VAL A 90 -1.20 5.05 23.80
N ALA A 91 -2.32 5.28 24.49
CA ALA A 91 -3.21 4.19 24.93
C ALA A 91 -3.82 3.41 23.76
N HIS A 92 -3.91 4.02 22.59
CA HIS A 92 -4.50 3.45 21.39
C HIS A 92 -3.48 3.25 20.27
N ASP A 93 -2.17 3.38 20.57
CA ASP A 93 -1.13 3.24 19.55
C ASP A 93 -1.03 1.80 19.08
N THR A 94 -0.98 1.61 17.76
CA THR A 94 -0.93 0.29 17.12
C THR A 94 0.29 -0.52 17.56
N LEU A 95 1.45 0.13 17.78
CA LEU A 95 2.67 -0.54 18.23
C LEU A 95 2.64 -0.84 19.74
N VAL A 96 1.93 -0.06 20.55
CA VAL A 96 1.76 -0.37 21.97
C VAL A 96 0.80 -1.54 22.14
N ARG A 97 -0.39 -1.47 21.51
CA ARG A 97 -1.39 -2.54 21.57
C ARG A 97 -0.91 -3.84 20.96
N GLY A 98 -0.19 -3.78 19.84
CA GLY A 98 0.34 -4.95 19.15
C GLY A 98 1.45 -5.68 19.92
N ALA A 99 2.09 -5.01 20.89
CA ALA A 99 3.16 -5.62 21.70
C ALA A 99 2.65 -6.53 22.79
N GLN A 100 1.35 -6.46 23.15
CA GLN A 100 0.73 -7.30 24.18
C GLN A 100 1.56 -7.36 25.47
N THR A 101 2.07 -6.22 25.91
CA THR A 101 2.92 -6.09 27.10
C THR A 101 2.35 -5.05 28.05
N ASP A 102 2.46 -5.31 29.35
CA ASP A 102 2.14 -4.35 30.42
C ASP A 102 3.34 -3.44 30.76
N ASN A 103 4.43 -3.54 29.98
CA ASN A 103 5.63 -2.75 30.22
C ASN A 103 5.42 -1.26 29.87
N ALA A 104 5.18 -0.45 30.90
CA ALA A 104 5.01 1.00 30.77
C ALA A 104 6.23 1.71 30.13
N TYR A 105 7.44 1.18 30.29
CA TYR A 105 8.64 1.74 29.66
C TYR A 105 8.63 1.58 28.14
N TYR A 106 8.08 0.48 27.62
CA TYR A 106 7.90 0.30 26.18
C TYR A 106 6.87 1.30 25.62
N ALA A 107 5.77 1.52 26.33
CA ALA A 107 4.79 2.54 25.94
C ALA A 107 5.41 3.96 25.94
N ALA A 108 6.27 4.28 26.91
CA ALA A 108 7.03 5.52 26.93
C ALA A 108 8.03 5.63 25.77
N PHE A 109 8.71 4.53 25.42
CA PHE A 109 9.59 4.45 24.24
C PHE A 109 8.83 4.72 22.94
N ILE A 110 7.65 4.11 22.74
CA ILE A 110 6.82 4.38 21.56
C ILE A 110 6.32 5.82 21.55
N ARG A 111 5.92 6.37 22.70
CA ARG A 111 5.56 7.79 22.82
C ARG A 111 6.71 8.68 22.37
N ALA A 112 7.94 8.40 22.82
CA ALA A 112 9.13 9.14 22.40
C ALA A 112 9.37 9.05 20.89
N LEU A 113 9.28 7.84 20.31
CA LEU A 113 9.35 7.62 18.87
C LEU A 113 8.32 8.48 18.11
N ARG A 114 7.09 8.61 18.62
CA ARG A 114 6.04 9.44 17.99
C ARG A 114 6.33 10.94 18.04
N THR A 115 7.12 11.40 19.02
CA THR A 115 7.50 12.82 19.17
C THR A 115 8.68 13.24 18.30
N LEU A 116 9.43 12.30 17.72
CA LEU A 116 10.52 12.62 16.81
C LEU A 116 10.03 13.40 15.58
N PRO A 117 10.89 14.25 14.97
CA PRO A 117 10.69 14.76 13.63
C PRO A 117 10.26 13.65 12.66
N PHE A 118 9.29 13.96 11.81
CA PHE A 118 8.59 12.94 11.04
C PHE A 118 9.52 12.04 10.20
N GLN A 119 10.54 12.61 9.55
CA GLN A 119 11.53 11.85 8.77
C GLN A 119 12.46 10.97 9.63
N GLN A 120 12.81 11.41 10.85
CA GLN A 120 13.60 10.59 11.79
C GLN A 120 12.78 9.38 12.27
N ARG A 121 11.50 9.62 12.57
CA ARG A 121 10.55 8.54 12.93
C ARG A 121 10.38 7.54 11.78
N GLU A 122 10.19 8.02 10.56
CA GLU A 122 10.14 7.16 9.37
C GLU A 122 11.41 6.33 9.25
N ALA A 123 12.58 6.96 9.30
CA ALA A 123 13.86 6.26 9.19
C ALA A 123 13.99 5.14 10.22
N PHE A 124 13.66 5.43 11.47
CA PHE A 124 13.72 4.45 12.55
C PHE A 124 12.79 3.25 12.33
N VAL A 125 11.51 3.50 12.03
CA VAL A 125 10.51 2.43 11.85
C VAL A 125 10.80 1.60 10.59
N LEU A 126 11.25 2.24 9.52
CA LEU A 126 11.58 1.55 8.27
C LEU A 126 12.83 0.67 8.40
N THR A 127 13.83 1.11 9.15
CA THR A 127 15.03 0.32 9.39
C THR A 127 14.80 -0.79 10.42
N HIS A 128 14.22 -0.48 11.58
CA HIS A 128 14.12 -1.47 12.65
C HIS A 128 12.84 -2.32 12.59
N GLY A 129 11.74 -1.75 12.09
CA GLY A 129 10.48 -2.46 11.91
C GLY A 129 10.41 -3.21 10.58
N GLU A 130 10.53 -2.49 9.46
CA GLU A 130 10.41 -3.08 8.11
C GLU A 130 11.71 -3.74 7.62
N GLN A 131 12.86 -3.49 8.29
CA GLN A 131 14.16 -4.08 7.96
C GLN A 131 14.68 -3.70 6.56
N TRP A 132 14.43 -2.46 6.14
CA TRP A 132 15.00 -1.95 4.88
C TRP A 132 16.49 -1.65 5.00
N ASP A 133 17.22 -1.98 3.94
CA ASP A 133 18.59 -1.52 3.74
C ASP A 133 18.63 -0.01 3.44
N ALA A 134 19.82 0.58 3.49
CA ALA A 134 20.01 2.02 3.29
C ALA A 134 19.50 2.52 1.93
N ARG A 135 19.57 1.69 0.87
CA ARG A 135 19.14 2.07 -0.48
C ARG A 135 17.62 2.11 -0.58
N ASN A 136 16.93 1.08 -0.10
CA ASN A 136 15.48 1.02 -0.07
C ASN A 136 14.92 2.11 0.85
N LEU A 137 15.58 2.35 1.99
CA LEU A 137 15.22 3.43 2.89
C LEU A 137 15.27 4.79 2.19
N ALA A 138 16.39 5.13 1.55
CA ALA A 138 16.58 6.39 0.83
C ALA A 138 15.56 6.58 -0.30
N THR A 139 15.36 5.52 -1.10
CA THR A 139 14.39 5.52 -2.22
C THR A 139 12.98 5.77 -1.72
N ALA A 140 12.58 5.13 -0.62
CA ALA A 140 11.24 5.26 -0.09
C ALA A 140 11.02 6.62 0.59
N MET A 141 12.05 7.13 1.29
CA MET A 141 12.01 8.45 1.93
C MET A 141 12.10 9.62 0.94
N ASP A 142 12.47 9.36 -0.32
CA ASP A 142 12.71 10.36 -1.37
C ASP A 142 13.87 11.31 -1.02
N CYS A 143 14.99 10.74 -0.57
CA CYS A 143 16.21 11.47 -0.23
C CYS A 143 17.48 10.68 -0.56
N SER A 144 18.66 11.27 -0.35
CA SER A 144 19.94 10.57 -0.51
C SER A 144 20.15 9.52 0.59
N THR A 145 20.98 8.51 0.32
CA THR A 145 21.38 7.51 1.32
C THR A 145 22.04 8.15 2.55
N GLU A 146 22.84 9.18 2.33
CA GLU A 146 23.45 9.96 3.41
C GLU A 146 22.41 10.69 4.26
N ALA A 147 21.43 11.35 3.64
CA ALA A 147 20.35 12.03 4.36
C ALA A 147 19.50 11.03 5.17
N ALA A 148 19.15 9.88 4.57
CA ALA A 148 18.42 8.82 5.25
C ALA A 148 19.20 8.28 6.47
N ASN A 149 20.50 8.04 6.31
CA ASN A 149 21.37 7.59 7.40
C ASN A 149 21.49 8.65 8.51
N ASN A 150 21.54 9.94 8.16
CA ASN A 150 21.54 11.02 9.14
C ASN A 150 20.22 11.06 9.91
N HIS A 151 19.06 10.91 9.26
CA HIS A 151 17.77 10.81 9.95
C HIS A 151 17.71 9.62 10.92
N LEU A 152 18.20 8.45 10.49
CA LEU A 152 18.27 7.25 11.33
C LEU A 152 19.20 7.47 12.52
N LYS A 153 20.40 8.02 12.29
CA LYS A 153 21.40 8.31 13.34
C LYS A 153 20.82 9.22 14.42
N GLU A 154 20.14 10.28 14.03
CA GLU A 154 19.53 11.24 14.97
C GLU A 154 18.36 10.61 15.75
N ALA A 155 17.53 9.79 15.07
CA ALA A 155 16.47 9.03 15.72
C ALA A 155 17.02 8.05 16.77
N THR A 156 18.03 7.28 16.39
CA THR A 156 18.73 6.32 17.25
C THR A 156 19.36 7.01 18.45
N ARG A 157 20.04 8.14 18.26
CA ARG A 157 20.63 8.91 19.37
C ARG A 157 19.55 9.36 20.37
N ALA A 158 18.44 9.91 19.88
CA ALA A 158 17.35 10.38 20.73
C ALA A 158 16.68 9.24 21.51
N LEU A 159 16.43 8.11 20.87
CA LEU A 159 15.77 6.96 21.48
C LEU A 159 16.70 6.15 22.39
N ALA A 160 17.99 6.04 22.07
CA ALA A 160 18.97 5.38 22.93
C ALA A 160 19.17 6.15 24.25
N ALA A 161 19.20 7.49 24.21
CA ALA A 161 19.30 8.31 25.40
C ALA A 161 18.10 8.11 26.35
N LEU A 162 16.90 7.86 25.82
CA LEU A 162 15.69 7.59 26.60
C LEU A 162 15.57 6.13 27.04
N GLY A 163 15.97 5.19 26.18
CA GLY A 163 15.87 3.76 26.45
C GLY A 163 16.94 3.23 27.41
N GLY A 164 18.09 3.91 27.50
CA GLY A 164 19.22 3.47 28.32
C GLY A 164 19.60 2.01 28.01
N ASP A 165 19.76 1.21 29.07
CA ASP A 165 20.11 -0.20 28.96
C ASP A 165 19.03 -1.05 28.25
N PHE A 166 17.78 -0.58 28.21
CA PHE A 166 16.67 -1.28 27.56
C PHE A 166 16.48 -0.92 26.08
N TYR A 167 17.28 0.00 25.52
CA TYR A 167 17.12 0.46 24.14
C TYR A 167 17.09 -0.68 23.12
N SER A 168 18.02 -1.64 23.24
CA SER A 168 18.10 -2.80 22.35
C SER A 168 16.87 -3.71 22.50
N THR A 169 16.42 -3.94 23.73
CA THR A 169 15.20 -4.71 24.03
C THR A 169 13.96 -4.07 23.42
N PHE A 170 13.76 -2.76 23.59
CA PHE A 170 12.61 -2.05 23.02
C PHE A 170 12.66 -1.99 21.49
N THR A 171 13.85 -1.88 20.91
CA THR A 171 14.03 -1.93 19.45
C THR A 171 13.67 -3.32 18.89
N ALA A 172 14.09 -4.40 19.57
CA ALA A 172 13.72 -5.76 19.21
C ALA A 172 12.21 -6.00 19.37
N GLN A 173 11.61 -5.49 20.44
CA GLN A 173 10.17 -5.56 20.66
C GLN A 173 9.40 -4.80 19.57
N LEU A 174 9.85 -3.60 19.19
CA LEU A 174 9.29 -2.86 18.05
C LEU A 174 9.35 -3.68 16.76
N ALA A 175 10.48 -4.32 16.46
CA ALA A 175 10.61 -5.15 15.25
C ALA A 175 9.61 -6.31 15.25
N GLN A 176 9.48 -7.01 16.39
CA GLN A 176 8.55 -8.13 16.54
C GLN A 176 7.09 -7.68 16.43
N THR A 177 6.71 -6.59 17.10
CA THR A 177 5.36 -6.04 17.02
C THR A 177 5.05 -5.52 15.62
N TYR A 178 6.00 -4.86 14.97
CA TYR A 178 5.81 -4.38 13.61
C TYR A 178 5.60 -5.55 12.64
N LYS A 179 6.31 -6.67 12.81
CA LYS A 179 6.08 -7.90 12.06
C LYS A 179 4.69 -8.51 12.32
N SER A 180 4.20 -8.46 13.56
CA SER A 180 2.86 -8.97 13.92
C SER A 180 1.71 -8.14 13.33
N LEU A 181 1.98 -6.91 12.87
CA LEU A 181 1.02 -6.13 12.08
C LEU A 181 0.76 -6.75 10.69
N THR A 182 1.51 -7.76 10.27
CA THR A 182 1.26 -8.44 8.99
C THR A 182 -0.15 -9.07 9.01
N PRO A 183 -1.05 -8.67 8.10
CA PRO A 183 -2.39 -9.22 8.05
C PRO A 183 -2.34 -10.71 7.67
N SER A 184 -3.27 -11.50 8.21
CA SER A 184 -3.47 -12.90 7.81
C SER A 184 -3.79 -12.99 6.32
N GLU A 185 -3.37 -14.07 5.66
CA GLU A 185 -3.59 -14.30 4.22
C GLU A 185 -5.08 -14.20 3.83
N GLU A 186 -5.99 -14.73 4.65
CA GLU A 186 -7.43 -14.63 4.44
C GLU A 186 -7.93 -13.17 4.38
N LEU A 187 -7.45 -12.34 5.31
CA LEU A 187 -7.77 -10.91 5.36
C LEU A 187 -7.19 -10.16 4.15
N VAL A 188 -5.99 -10.55 3.68
CA VAL A 188 -5.39 -10.01 2.45
C VAL A 188 -6.30 -10.33 1.27
N LEU A 189 -6.62 -11.61 1.05
CA LEU A 189 -7.43 -12.06 -0.07
C LEU A 189 -8.81 -11.40 -0.07
N THR A 190 -9.51 -11.40 1.06
CA THR A 190 -10.85 -10.82 1.18
C THR A 190 -10.87 -9.33 0.85
N ASN A 191 -9.96 -8.55 1.43
CA ASN A 191 -9.91 -7.11 1.19
C ASN A 191 -9.46 -6.78 -0.23
N VAL A 192 -8.44 -7.46 -0.75
CA VAL A 192 -7.93 -7.23 -2.10
C VAL A 192 -8.96 -7.64 -3.14
N GLU A 193 -9.58 -8.81 -3.01
CA GLU A 193 -10.60 -9.30 -3.92
C GLU A 193 -11.80 -8.36 -3.99
N TYR A 194 -12.31 -7.90 -2.85
CA TYR A 194 -13.40 -6.93 -2.80
C TYR A 194 -13.04 -5.65 -3.55
N ASN A 195 -11.85 -5.08 -3.29
CA ASN A 195 -11.40 -3.85 -3.94
C ASN A 195 -11.16 -4.02 -5.45
N VAL A 196 -10.55 -5.13 -5.86
CA VAL A 196 -10.26 -5.44 -7.28
C VAL A 196 -11.55 -5.65 -8.04
N LYS A 197 -12.47 -6.50 -7.56
CA LYS A 197 -13.77 -6.75 -8.20
C LYS A 197 -14.56 -5.46 -8.35
N ARG A 198 -14.68 -4.69 -7.26
CA ARG A 198 -15.39 -3.40 -7.29
C ARG A 198 -14.81 -2.42 -8.31
N HIS A 199 -13.49 -2.44 -8.53
CA HIS A 199 -12.85 -1.51 -9.47
C HIS A 199 -12.83 -1.98 -10.93
N LEU A 200 -12.59 -3.26 -11.18
CA LEU A 200 -12.41 -3.80 -12.53
C LEU A 200 -13.71 -4.31 -13.16
N TRP A 201 -14.71 -4.72 -12.36
CA TRP A 201 -15.96 -5.26 -12.88
C TRP A 201 -16.76 -4.24 -13.72
N PRO A 202 -16.92 -2.97 -13.31
CA PRO A 202 -17.61 -1.97 -14.13
C PRO A 202 -16.94 -1.76 -15.49
N ARG A 203 -15.60 -1.82 -15.57
CA ARG A 203 -14.87 -1.69 -16.84
C ARG A 203 -15.15 -2.85 -17.79
N LYS A 204 -15.29 -4.07 -17.27
CA LYS A 204 -15.64 -5.24 -18.08
C LYS A 204 -17.05 -5.14 -18.61
N ILE A 205 -18.01 -4.75 -17.77
CA ILE A 205 -19.40 -4.53 -18.20
C ILE A 205 -19.47 -3.44 -19.26
N TRP A 206 -18.76 -2.33 -19.04
CA TRP A 206 -18.74 -1.23 -20.00
C TRP A 206 -18.21 -1.67 -21.37
N ARG A 207 -17.15 -2.48 -21.42
CA ARG A 207 -16.66 -3.06 -22.67
C ARG A 207 -17.69 -3.98 -23.34
N LEU A 208 -18.41 -4.79 -22.56
CA LEU A 208 -19.48 -5.65 -23.09
C LEU A 208 -20.63 -4.81 -23.66
N ILE A 209 -21.05 -3.75 -22.95
CA ILE A 209 -22.06 -2.80 -23.42
C ILE A 209 -21.62 -2.15 -24.73
N GLN A 210 -20.37 -1.69 -24.83
CA GLN A 210 -19.82 -1.11 -26.06
C GLN A 210 -19.83 -2.11 -27.23
N LEU A 211 -19.49 -3.38 -26.98
CA LEU A 211 -19.55 -4.42 -28.01
C LEU A 211 -20.98 -4.68 -28.47
N ILE A 212 -21.95 -4.73 -27.55
CA ILE A 212 -23.37 -4.88 -27.87
C ILE A 212 -23.84 -3.70 -28.73
N ILE A 213 -23.52 -2.46 -28.33
CA ILE A 213 -23.88 -1.25 -29.10
C ILE A 213 -23.29 -1.30 -30.51
N MET A 214 -22.00 -1.64 -30.66
CA MET A 214 -21.38 -1.76 -31.98
C MET A 214 -22.04 -2.84 -32.84
N ALA A 215 -22.33 -4.01 -32.26
CA ALA A 215 -23.02 -5.09 -32.97
C ALA A 215 -24.43 -4.66 -33.42
N THR A 216 -25.16 -3.93 -32.57
CA THR A 216 -26.48 -3.37 -32.92
C THR A 216 -26.37 -2.36 -34.07
N VAL A 217 -25.40 -1.46 -34.04
CA VAL A 217 -25.17 -0.48 -35.13
C VAL A 217 -24.86 -1.20 -36.45
N ILE A 218 -23.99 -2.20 -36.43
CA ILE A 218 -23.65 -2.99 -37.62
C ILE A 218 -24.90 -3.72 -38.15
N ALA A 219 -25.69 -4.33 -37.26
CA ALA A 219 -26.92 -5.02 -37.65
C ALA A 219 -27.95 -4.06 -38.30
N VAL A 220 -28.10 -2.84 -37.78
CA VAL A 220 -28.97 -1.81 -38.35
C VAL A 220 -28.48 -1.39 -39.74
N ILE A 221 -27.17 -1.18 -39.91
CA ILE A 221 -26.58 -0.84 -41.22
C ILE A 221 -26.82 -1.97 -42.23
N VAL A 222 -26.57 -3.23 -41.84
CA VAL A 222 -26.79 -4.39 -42.71
C VAL A 222 -28.27 -4.50 -43.09
N LEU A 223 -29.19 -4.33 -42.15
CA LEU A 223 -30.63 -4.35 -42.43
C LEU A 223 -31.06 -3.21 -43.36
N PHE A 224 -30.50 -2.01 -43.18
CA PHE A 224 -30.76 -0.86 -44.04
C PHE A 224 -30.30 -1.13 -45.48
N VAL A 225 -29.05 -1.59 -45.65
CA VAL A 225 -28.48 -1.93 -46.96
C VAL A 225 -29.24 -3.09 -47.60
N TRP A 226 -29.66 -4.09 -46.84
CA TRP A 226 -30.36 -5.25 -47.38
C TRP A 226 -31.81 -4.94 -47.78
N LYS A 227 -32.54 -4.16 -46.95
CA LYS A 227 -34.00 -4.00 -47.08
C LYS A 227 -34.43 -2.68 -47.72
N ILE A 228 -33.69 -1.59 -47.49
CA ILE A 228 -34.10 -0.23 -47.89
C ILE A 228 -33.38 0.17 -49.17
N TYR A 229 -32.08 -0.08 -49.28
CA TYR A 229 -31.29 0.30 -50.46
C TYR A 229 -31.86 -0.21 -51.79
N PRO A 230 -32.32 -1.47 -51.93
CA PRO A 230 -32.90 -1.95 -53.19
C PRO A 230 -34.17 -1.19 -53.61
N LYS A 231 -34.88 -0.55 -52.67
CA LYS A 231 -36.09 0.23 -52.97
C LYS A 231 -35.81 1.68 -53.36
N LEU A 232 -34.58 2.15 -53.18
CA LEU A 232 -34.16 3.52 -53.52
C LEU A 232 -33.48 3.60 -54.88
N VAL A 233 -32.95 2.48 -55.37
CA VAL A 233 -32.18 2.39 -56.62
C VAL A 233 -33.06 2.04 -57.84
N TRP A 234 -34.31 1.66 -57.60
CA TRP A 234 -35.34 1.36 -58.61
C TRP A 234 -36.50 2.33 -58.49
#